data_AF-A0A1I5II69-F1
#
_entry.id   AF-A0A1I5II69-F1
#
_cell.length_a   1.000
_cell.length_b   1.000
_cell.length_c   1.000
_cell.angle_alpha   90.00
_cell.angle_beta   90.00
_cell.angle_gamma   90.00
#
_symmetry.space_group_name_H-M   'P 1'
#
loop_
_entity.id
_entity.type
_entity.pdbx_description
1 polymer ?
#
loop_
_entity_poly.entity_id
_entity_poly.type
_entity_poly.pdbx_seq_one_letter_code
_entity_poly.pdbx_strand_id
1 'polypeptide(L)'
;MDAIIESKNALIKGKDVIIDTKRAVTGAEHVIMEMKKQQMLELFEESGAYFWKTSREIAAETQIQLDDVVKILTASWEFVESRSKRKQGDLVFTSRKVYEKRTPYWRLVLGILADRID
;
A
#
# COMPACT_ATOMS: atom_id res chain seq x y z
N MET A 1 -47.68 -22.75 -14.67
CA MET A 1 -46.47 -23.05 -13.86
C MET A 1 -45.22 -22.44 -14.47
N ASP A 2 -45.16 -22.26 -15.80
CA ASP A 2 -43.98 -21.77 -16.53
C ASP A 2 -43.50 -20.37 -16.17
N ALA A 3 -44.41 -19.39 -16.02
CA ALA A 3 -44.02 -17.99 -15.74
C ALA A 3 -43.24 -17.82 -14.41
N ILE A 4 -43.53 -18.65 -13.41
CA ILE A 4 -42.82 -18.64 -12.11
C ILE A 4 -41.40 -19.22 -12.27
N ILE A 5 -41.24 -20.26 -13.09
CA ILE A 5 -39.94 -20.90 -13.33
C ILE A 5 -39.05 -19.96 -14.15
N GLU A 6 -39.60 -19.32 -15.18
CA GLU A 6 -38.89 -18.35 -16.00
C GLU A 6 -38.44 -17.12 -15.19
N SER A 7 -39.32 -16.60 -14.32
CA SER A 7 -38.97 -15.49 -13.41
C SER A 7 -37.86 -15.87 -12.43
N LYS A 8 -37.86 -17.10 -11.89
CA LYS A 8 -36.79 -17.58 -11.00
C LYS A 8 -35.46 -17.71 -11.74
N ASN A 9 -35.45 -18.24 -12.96
CA ASN A 9 -34.24 -18.36 -13.77
C ASN A 9 -33.66 -16.98 -14.14
N ALA A 10 -34.51 -16.01 -14.49
CA ALA A 10 -34.08 -14.64 -14.74
C ALA A 10 -33.44 -13.99 -13.50
N LEU A 11 -34.01 -14.23 -12.31
CA LEU A 11 -33.49 -13.70 -11.04
C LEU A 11 -32.13 -14.30 -10.68
N ILE A 12 -31.93 -15.60 -10.91
CA ILE A 12 -30.64 -16.28 -10.69
C ILE A 12 -29.58 -15.71 -11.64
N LYS A 13 -29.90 -15.61 -12.94
CA LYS A 13 -28.99 -15.05 -13.94
C LYS A 13 -28.61 -13.60 -13.61
N GLY A 14 -29.55 -12.79 -13.12
CA GLY A 14 -29.28 -11.43 -12.68
C GLY A 14 -28.32 -11.38 -11.48
N LYS A 15 -28.45 -12.30 -10.51
CA LYS A 15 -27.53 -12.39 -9.37
C LYS A 15 -26.11 -12.77 -9.79
N ASP A 16 -25.97 -13.74 -10.69
CA ASP A 16 -24.65 -14.18 -11.17
C ASP A 16 -23.90 -13.03 -11.86
N VAL A 17 -24.59 -12.26 -12.72
CA VAL A 17 -24.01 -11.08 -13.39
C VAL A 17 -23.54 -10.01 -12.39
N ILE A 18 -24.30 -9.79 -11.32
CA ILE A 18 -23.93 -8.82 -10.27
C ILE A 18 -22.68 -9.29 -9.52
N ILE A 19 -22.59 -10.59 -9.21
CA ILE A 19 -21.45 -11.17 -8.51
C ILE A 19 -20.18 -11.07 -9.36
N ASP A 20 -20.26 -11.41 -10.65
CA ASP A 20 -19.13 -11.31 -11.57
C ASP A 20 -18.65 -9.87 -11.75
N THR A 21 -19.59 -8.93 -11.87
CA THR A 21 -19.27 -7.50 -11.96
C THR A 21 -18.57 -7.01 -10.69
N LYS A 22 -19.08 -7.38 -9.52
CA LYS A 22 -18.46 -7.02 -8.23
C LYS A 22 -17.05 -7.58 -8.12
N ARG A 23 -16.83 -8.83 -8.52
CA ARG A 23 -15.50 -9.46 -8.51
C ARG A 23 -14.53 -8.75 -9.45
N ALA A 24 -14.97 -8.36 -10.64
CA ALA A 24 -14.17 -7.62 -11.60
C ALA A 24 -13.78 -6.23 -11.07
N VAL A 25 -14.73 -5.51 -10.47
CA VAL A 25 -14.48 -4.18 -9.86
C VAL A 25 -13.48 -4.30 -8.71
N THR A 26 -13.68 -5.24 -7.78
CA THR A 26 -12.74 -5.45 -6.66
C THR A 26 -11.34 -5.86 -7.16
N GLY A 27 -11.26 -6.65 -8.23
CA GLY A 27 -9.99 -6.99 -8.87
C GLY A 27 -9.28 -5.75 -9.44
N ALA A 28 -10.01 -4.88 -10.14
CA ALA A 28 -9.46 -3.64 -10.68
C ALA A 28 -9.01 -2.67 -9.58
N GLU A 29 -9.79 -2.52 -8.50
CA GLU A 29 -9.43 -1.71 -7.34
C GLU A 29 -8.11 -2.19 -6.72
N HIS A 30 -7.94 -3.51 -6.53
CA HIS A 30 -6.71 -4.08 -6.00
C HIS A 30 -5.50 -3.76 -6.89
N VAL A 31 -5.62 -3.91 -8.21
CA VAL A 31 -4.54 -3.60 -9.16
C VAL A 31 -4.16 -2.12 -9.10
N ILE A 32 -5.15 -1.22 -9.05
CA ILE A 32 -4.90 0.23 -8.96
C ILE A 32 -4.15 0.57 -7.65
N MET A 33 -4.53 -0.04 -6.53
CA MET A 33 -3.87 0.19 -5.25
C MET A 33 -2.42 -0.32 -5.24
N GLU A 34 -2.15 -1.46 -5.86
CA GLU A 34 -0.79 -1.99 -6.00
C GLU A 34 0.07 -1.13 -6.92
N MET A 35 -0.48 -0.59 -8.01
CA MET A 35 0.22 0.36 -8.87
C MET A 35 0.58 1.65 -8.13
N LYS A 36 -0.37 2.21 -7.37
CA LYS A 36 -0.13 3.39 -6.52
C LYS A 36 0.96 3.14 -5.48
N LYS A 37 0.94 1.96 -4.85
CA LYS A 37 1.97 1.53 -3.91
C LYS A 37 3.35 1.50 -4.58
N GLN A 38 3.43 0.92 -5.77
CA GLN A 38 4.67 0.84 -6.53
C GLN A 38 5.22 2.24 -6.88
N GLN A 39 4.37 3.17 -7.32
CA GLN A 39 4.75 4.57 -7.55
C GLN A 39 5.30 5.25 -6.29
N MET A 40 4.68 5.00 -5.13
CA MET A 40 5.17 5.52 -3.86
C MET A 40 6.55 4.95 -3.48
N LEU A 41 6.81 3.66 -3.76
CA LEU A 41 8.11 3.04 -3.51
C LEU A 41 9.20 3.63 -4.40
N GLU A 42 8.91 3.80 -5.69
CA GLU A 42 9.81 4.41 -6.68
C GLU A 42 10.20 5.83 -6.27
N LEU A 43 9.23 6.63 -5.81
CA LEU A 43 9.49 7.98 -5.28
C LEU A 43 10.60 7.96 -4.22
N PHE A 44 10.54 7.02 -3.27
CA PHE A 44 11.53 6.94 -2.19
C PHE A 44 12.90 6.46 -2.68
N GLU A 45 12.94 5.59 -3.68
CA GLU A 45 14.19 5.15 -4.29
C GLU A 45 14.91 6.32 -5.00
N GLU A 46 14.15 7.18 -5.67
CA GLU A 46 14.65 8.37 -6.37
C GLU A 46 15.02 9.52 -5.43
N SER A 47 14.35 9.64 -4.29
CA SER A 47 14.46 10.79 -3.36
C SER A 47 15.83 10.99 -2.69
N GLY A 48 16.83 10.16 -2.98
CA GLY A 48 18.21 10.41 -2.58
C GLY A 48 18.35 10.65 -1.07
N ALA A 49 19.08 11.70 -0.69
CA ALA A 49 19.30 12.06 0.72
C ALA A 49 18.03 12.50 1.46
N TYR A 50 16.96 12.89 0.75
CA TYR A 50 15.73 13.42 1.32
C TYR A 50 14.58 12.42 1.26
N PHE A 51 14.84 11.22 1.79
CA PHE A 51 13.93 10.07 1.71
C PHE A 51 12.82 10.04 2.77
N TRP A 52 12.81 10.97 3.73
CA TRP A 52 11.74 11.11 4.71
C TRP A 52 10.71 12.13 4.23
N LYS A 53 9.48 11.68 3.94
CA LYS A 53 8.41 12.53 3.41
C LYS A 53 7.11 12.36 4.19
N THR A 54 6.35 13.42 4.36
CA THR A 54 4.98 13.37 4.93
C THR A 54 4.02 12.72 3.94
N SER A 55 2.88 12.23 4.41
CA SER A 55 1.81 11.75 3.52
C SER A 55 1.36 12.79 2.50
N ARG A 56 1.38 14.08 2.88
CA ARG A 56 1.06 15.22 1.99
C ARG A 56 2.13 15.45 0.92
N GLU A 57 3.41 15.39 1.28
CA GLU A 57 4.52 15.49 0.33
C GLU A 57 4.45 14.33 -0.68
N ILE A 58 4.19 13.10 -0.22
CA ILE A 58 4.05 11.92 -1.09
C ILE A 58 2.87 12.10 -2.04
N ALA A 59 1.70 12.50 -1.53
CA ALA A 59 0.50 12.74 -2.35
C ALA A 59 0.74 13.82 -3.42
N ALA A 60 1.42 14.91 -3.07
CA ALA A 60 1.74 15.98 -4.00
C ALA A 60 2.73 15.53 -5.09
N GLU A 61 3.75 14.75 -4.73
CA GLU A 61 4.80 14.31 -5.66
C GLU A 61 4.34 13.16 -6.58
N THR A 62 3.54 12.23 -6.06
CA THR A 62 3.00 11.10 -6.83
C THR A 62 1.69 11.40 -7.55
N GLN A 63 1.06 12.55 -7.26
CA GLN A 63 -0.29 12.89 -7.71
C GLN A 63 -1.37 11.87 -7.29
N ILE A 64 -1.11 11.08 -6.25
CA ILE A 64 -2.07 10.15 -5.66
C ILE A 64 -2.91 10.89 -4.62
N GLN A 65 -4.19 10.53 -4.51
CA GLN A 65 -5.05 11.10 -3.47
C GLN A 65 -4.51 10.80 -2.07
N LEU A 66 -4.57 11.79 -1.18
CA LEU A 66 -4.03 11.68 0.17
C LEU A 66 -4.64 10.49 0.94
N ASP A 67 -5.94 10.23 0.78
CA ASP A 67 -6.61 9.11 1.43
C ASP A 67 -6.06 7.76 0.99
N ASP A 68 -5.79 7.60 -0.30
CA ASP A 68 -5.17 6.38 -0.84
C ASP A 68 -3.74 6.23 -0.34
N VAL A 69 -2.97 7.33 -0.29
CA VAL A 69 -1.61 7.33 0.28
C VAL A 69 -1.65 6.87 1.74
N VAL A 70 -2.52 7.44 2.56
CA VAL A 70 -2.65 7.06 3.98
C VAL A 70 -3.08 5.60 4.11
N LYS A 71 -4.03 5.15 3.28
CA LYS A 71 -4.48 3.75 3.26
C LYS A 71 -3.34 2.81 2.90
N ILE A 72 -2.52 3.15 1.91
CA ILE A 72 -1.35 2.34 1.51
C ILE A 72 -0.28 2.34 2.60
N LEU A 73 0.04 3.50 3.18
CA LEU A 73 1.05 3.64 4.23
C LEU A 73 0.69 2.84 5.51
N THR A 74 -0.59 2.81 5.86
CA THR A 74 -1.08 2.12 7.06
C THR A 74 -1.31 0.62 6.82
N ALA A 75 -1.67 0.21 5.60
CA ALA A 75 -1.92 -1.18 5.26
C ALA A 75 -0.66 -1.96 4.86
N SER A 76 0.37 -1.29 4.31
CA SER A 76 1.57 -1.95 3.79
C SER A 76 2.74 -1.90 4.78
N TRP A 77 3.33 -3.07 5.04
CA TRP A 77 4.54 -3.24 5.85
C TRP A 77 5.81 -2.68 5.19
N GLU A 78 5.75 -2.38 3.89
CA GLU A 78 6.86 -1.90 3.06
C GLU A 78 7.23 -0.44 3.37
N PHE A 79 6.38 0.28 4.11
CA PHE A 79 6.64 1.63 4.58
C PHE A 79 7.01 1.64 6.06
N VAL A 80 7.86 2.60 6.42
CA VAL A 80 8.34 2.81 7.78
C VAL A 80 7.99 4.23 8.19
N GLU A 81 7.25 4.34 9.28
CA GLU A 81 6.99 5.59 9.97
C GLU A 81 8.19 5.97 10.85
N SER A 82 8.55 7.26 10.88
CA SER A 82 9.50 7.76 11.84
C SER A 82 8.87 7.95 13.22
N ARG A 83 9.42 7.26 14.22
CA ARG A 83 9.04 7.49 15.63
C ARG A 83 9.53 8.82 16.20
N SER A 84 10.60 9.39 15.62
CA SER A 84 11.30 10.55 16.19
C SER A 84 11.26 11.80 15.33
N LYS A 85 11.22 11.65 14.00
CA LYS A 85 11.19 12.80 13.09
C LYS A 85 9.76 13.20 12.81
N ARG A 86 9.47 14.48 12.95
CA ARG A 86 8.23 15.10 12.50
C ARG A 86 8.56 16.29 11.63
N LYS A 87 7.76 16.53 10.61
CA LYS A 87 7.83 17.73 9.78
C LYS A 87 6.54 18.50 9.97
N GLN A 88 6.63 19.73 10.46
CA GLN A 88 5.46 20.61 10.67
C GLN A 88 4.34 19.96 11.52
N GLY A 89 4.71 19.10 12.48
CA GLY A 89 3.76 18.36 13.32
C GLY A 89 3.29 17.03 12.73
N ASP A 90 3.49 16.81 11.43
CA ASP A 90 3.10 15.60 10.71
C ASP A 90 4.15 14.49 10.81
N LEU A 91 3.66 13.25 10.76
CA LEU A 91 4.47 12.05 10.66
C LEU A 91 5.16 11.99 9.30
N VAL A 92 6.39 11.50 9.31
CA VAL A 92 7.16 11.26 8.08
C VAL A 92 7.38 9.76 7.87
N PHE A 93 7.40 9.39 6.60
CA PHE A 93 7.48 8.02 6.13
C PHE A 93 8.63 7.87 5.15
N THR A 94 9.10 6.63 5.00
CA THR A 94 10.04 6.17 3.98
C THR A 94 9.68 4.75 3.57
N SER A 95 10.17 4.28 2.42
CA SER A 95 10.20 2.85 2.16
C SER A 95 11.21 2.15 3.08
N ARG A 96 10.88 0.92 3.51
CA ARG A 96 11.72 0.07 4.36
C ARG A 96 13.05 -0.25 3.67
N LYS A 97 13.02 -0.53 2.38
CA LYS A 97 14.22 -0.78 1.56
C LYS A 97 15.20 0.38 1.61
N VAL A 98 14.70 1.62 1.46
CA VAL A 98 15.54 2.82 1.54
C VAL A 98 16.03 3.06 2.97
N TYR A 99 15.19 2.81 3.98
CA TYR A 99 15.58 2.87 5.38
C TYR A 99 16.74 1.91 5.70
N GLU A 100 16.63 0.63 5.33
CA GLU A 100 17.65 -0.40 5.56
C GLU A 100 18.97 -0.08 4.84
N LYS A 101 18.89 0.41 3.60
CA LYS A 101 20.09 0.80 2.83
C LYS A 101 20.84 1.97 3.46
N ARG A 102 20.13 2.88 4.12
CA ARG A 102 20.69 4.15 4.64
C ARG A 102 20.93 4.16 6.15
N THR A 103 20.37 3.21 6.89
CA THR A 103 20.61 3.10 8.34
C THR A 103 21.53 1.91 8.65
N PRO A 104 22.77 2.13 9.12
CA PRO A 104 23.71 1.05 9.42
C PRO A 104 23.28 0.16 10.62
N TYR A 105 22.23 0.54 11.35
CA TYR A 105 21.87 -0.07 12.63
C TYR A 105 21.34 -1.52 12.53
N TRP A 106 20.78 -1.92 11.38
CA TRP A 106 20.34 -3.31 11.17
C TRP A 106 21.49 -4.31 11.01
N ARG A 107 22.70 -3.88 10.60
CA ARG A 107 23.89 -4.75 10.61
C ARG A 107 24.25 -5.20 12.03
N LEU A 108 24.02 -4.34 13.02
CA LEU A 108 24.30 -4.62 14.42
C LEU A 108 23.27 -5.59 15.02
N VAL A 109 21.99 -5.46 14.67
CA VAL A 109 20.92 -6.36 15.15
C VAL A 109 21.00 -7.75 14.51
N LEU A 110 21.33 -7.84 13.20
CA LEU A 110 21.55 -9.13 12.54
C LEU A 110 22.82 -9.84 13.03
N GLY A 111 23.89 -9.10 13.33
CA GLY A 111 25.11 -9.67 13.92
C GLY A 111 24.86 -10.32 15.28
N ILE A 112 24.04 -9.69 16.14
CA ILE A 112 23.70 -10.21 17.48
C ILE A 112 22.81 -11.47 17.40
N LEU A 113 22.00 -11.62 16.35
CA LEU A 113 21.16 -12.82 16.15
C LEU A 113 21.93 -13.98 15.50
N ALA A 114 22.92 -13.70 14.65
CA ALA A 114 23.78 -14.72 14.05
C ALA A 114 24.77 -15.32 15.06
N ASP A 115 25.29 -14.53 16.00
CA ASP A 115 26.20 -14.97 17.09
C ASP A 115 25.53 -15.85 18.16
N ARG A 116 24.23 -16.15 18.04
CA ARG A 116 23.48 -16.96 19.02
C ARG A 116 23.14 -18.37 18.53
N ILE A 117 23.55 -18.74 17.32
CA ILE A 117 23.33 -20.06 16.69
C ILE A 117 24.66 -20.83 16.52
N ASP A 118 25.78 -20.30 17.01
CA ASP A 118 27.06 -21.02 17.21
C ASP A 118 27.34 -21.18 18.71
#